data_AF-A0A1L8RF18-F1
#
_entry.id   AF-A0A1L8RF18-F1
#
_cell.length_a   1.000
_cell.length_b   1.000
_cell.length_c   1.000
_cell.angle_alpha   90.00
_cell.angle_beta   90.00
_cell.angle_gamma   90.00
#
_symmetry.space_group_name_H-M   'P 1'
#
loop_
_entity.id
_entity.type
_entity.pdbx_description
1 polymer ?
#
loop_
_entity_poly.entity_id
_entity_poly.type
_entity_poly.pdbx_seq_one_letter_code
_entity_poly.pdbx_strand_id
1 'polypeptide(L)'
;MVGMIAFLSRLLFRLAEIRKPGPFFIVMVTAMGSSTQIPLSQLPATSLAVAFGILIAIGVACCLPSSTQALPAFSFKEQLNHDPAALLDALFYGAILFFAVYLSQSFHLHNPYWLTVSCAAILQGDNLRHMLARNNQRIFGTTIGLIIAALLLSLPLPTIVMILMITLFFVTVEFFVKRNYAVANFFSTPMALMLAMLAKQQYLYSLVQYRFLGIVLGSLLGLLAAWLMTTVLRFYNRAFHLHETFEQDSD
;
A
#
# COMPACT_ATOMS: atom_id res chain seq x y z
N MET A 1 13.85 3.32 9.13
CA MET A 1 14.04 2.96 7.71
C MET A 1 12.77 3.19 6.87
N VAL A 2 11.64 2.54 7.15
CA VAL A 2 10.41 2.64 6.33
C VAL A 2 9.93 4.08 6.12
N GLY A 3 9.86 4.90 7.18
CA GLY A 3 9.44 6.31 7.07
C GLY A 3 10.36 7.17 6.20
N MET A 4 11.68 6.91 6.23
CA MET A 4 12.65 7.62 5.39
C MET A 4 12.49 7.25 3.91
N ILE A 5 12.28 5.97 3.61
CA ILE A 5 12.03 5.51 2.25
C ILE A 5 10.68 6.03 1.75
N ALA A 6 9.67 6.06 2.62
CA ALA A 6 8.37 6.67 2.32
C ALA A 6 8.49 8.16 2.00
N PHE A 7 9.29 8.91 2.77
CA PHE A 7 9.59 10.33 2.50
C PHE A 7 10.25 10.50 1.13
N LEU A 8 11.38 9.81 0.89
CA LEU A 8 12.15 9.93 -0.35
C LEU A 8 11.33 9.52 -1.58
N SER A 9 10.63 8.38 -1.50
CA SER A 9 9.79 7.90 -2.59
C SER A 9 8.61 8.84 -2.85
N ARG A 10 7.95 9.37 -1.82
CA ARG A 10 6.86 10.33 -2.00
C ARG A 10 7.36 11.62 -2.64
N LEU A 11 8.50 12.13 -2.20
CA LEU A 11 9.11 13.35 -2.76
C LEU A 11 9.47 13.14 -4.24
N LEU A 12 10.22 12.07 -4.56
CA LEU A 12 10.65 11.80 -5.93
C LEU A 12 9.47 11.56 -6.87
N PHE A 13 8.46 10.80 -6.45
CA PHE A 13 7.31 10.50 -7.31
C PHE A 13 6.43 11.72 -7.54
N ARG A 14 6.31 12.61 -6.54
CA ARG A 14 5.55 13.85 -6.68
C ARG A 14 6.26 14.84 -7.60
N LEU A 15 7.56 15.04 -7.42
CA LEU A 15 8.35 15.92 -8.27
C LEU A 15 8.40 15.40 -9.72
N ALA A 16 8.54 14.08 -9.91
CA ALA A 16 8.57 13.47 -11.24
C ALA A 16 7.18 13.29 -11.88
N GLU A 17 6.10 13.81 -11.27
CA GLU A 17 4.71 13.68 -11.73
C GLU A 17 4.28 12.24 -12.09
N ILE A 18 4.84 11.25 -11.39
CA ILE A 18 4.59 9.84 -11.66
C ILE A 18 3.17 9.50 -11.21
N ARG A 19 2.36 8.99 -12.14
CA ARG A 19 0.97 8.60 -11.89
C ARG A 19 0.85 7.58 -10.74
N LYS A 20 -0.32 7.57 -10.10
CA LYS A 20 -0.68 6.60 -9.07
C LYS A 20 -0.54 5.16 -9.59
N PRO A 21 -0.09 4.20 -8.77
CA PRO A 21 -0.12 4.17 -7.29
C PRO A 21 1.09 4.79 -6.59
N GLY A 22 1.97 5.48 -7.32
CA GLY A 22 3.04 6.30 -6.75
C GLY A 22 3.99 5.49 -5.85
N PRO A 23 4.34 5.98 -4.64
CA PRO A 23 5.31 5.33 -3.75
C PRO A 23 4.79 4.07 -3.03
N PHE A 24 3.52 3.69 -3.22
CA PHE A 24 2.86 2.66 -2.41
C PHE A 24 3.58 1.30 -2.43
N PHE A 25 3.94 0.80 -3.61
CA PHE A 25 4.59 -0.50 -3.73
C PHE A 25 6.01 -0.49 -3.14
N ILE A 26 6.74 0.62 -3.28
CA ILE A 26 8.07 0.79 -2.66
C ILE A 26 7.95 0.70 -1.15
N VAL A 27 6.98 1.41 -0.56
CA VAL A 27 6.70 1.35 0.88
C VAL A 27 6.30 -0.05 1.31
N MET A 28 5.44 -0.73 0.53
CA MET A 28 4.99 -2.09 0.84
C MET A 28 6.17 -3.07 0.87
N VAL A 29 7.02 -3.10 -0.16
CA VAL A 29 8.21 -3.97 -0.23
C VAL A 29 9.16 -3.66 0.92
N THR A 30 9.39 -2.39 1.21
CA THR A 30 10.26 -1.96 2.31
C THR A 30 9.71 -2.40 3.67
N ALA A 31 8.41 -2.22 3.91
CA ALA A 31 7.76 -2.62 5.15
C ALA A 31 7.84 -4.14 5.33
N MET A 32 7.53 -4.91 4.29
CA MET A 32 7.62 -6.38 4.31
C MET A 32 9.07 -6.84 4.57
N GLY A 33 10.04 -6.29 3.85
CA GLY A 33 11.45 -6.61 4.02
C GLY A 33 11.96 -6.29 5.43
N SER A 34 11.62 -5.12 5.97
CA SER A 34 12.03 -4.72 7.33
C SER A 34 11.44 -5.59 8.44
N SER A 35 10.28 -6.21 8.19
CA SER A 35 9.59 -7.07 9.15
C SER A 35 9.96 -8.55 9.06
N THR A 36 10.69 -8.95 8.00
CA THR A 36 11.02 -10.35 7.76
C THR A 36 12.40 -10.67 8.33
N GLN A 37 12.46 -11.47 9.39
CA GLN A 37 13.71 -12.01 9.90
C GLN A 37 14.11 -13.25 9.08
N ILE A 38 15.21 -13.15 8.34
CA ILE A 38 15.75 -14.24 7.50
C ILE A 38 17.11 -14.65 8.09
N PRO A 39 17.35 -15.94 8.37
CA PRO A 39 18.65 -16.40 8.85
C PRO A 39 19.73 -16.17 7.79
N LEU A 40 20.98 -15.87 8.20
CA LEU A 40 22.07 -15.48 7.29
C LEU A 40 22.32 -16.52 6.17
N SER A 41 22.06 -17.79 6.44
CA SER A 41 22.22 -18.89 5.46
C SER A 41 21.22 -18.84 4.30
N GLN A 42 20.03 -18.25 4.50
CA GLN A 42 18.98 -18.16 3.48
C GLN A 42 18.97 -16.82 2.73
N LEU A 43 19.83 -15.86 3.13
CA LEU A 43 19.94 -14.56 2.46
C LEU A 43 20.30 -14.68 0.97
N PRO A 44 21.25 -15.53 0.52
CA PRO A 44 21.57 -15.64 -0.89
C PRO A 44 20.38 -16.15 -1.71
N ALA A 45 19.72 -17.22 -1.25
CA ALA A 45 18.59 -17.80 -1.97
C ALA A 45 17.38 -16.85 -2.07
N THR A 46 17.07 -16.13 -0.99
CA THR A 46 15.96 -15.15 -0.99
C THR A 46 16.27 -13.94 -1.87
N SER A 47 17.53 -13.46 -1.89
CA SER A 47 17.95 -12.39 -2.79
C SER A 47 17.87 -12.80 -4.28
N LEU A 48 18.24 -14.05 -4.61
CA LEU A 48 18.12 -14.61 -5.96
C LEU A 48 16.67 -14.70 -6.41
N ALA A 49 15.76 -15.14 -5.53
CA ALA A 49 14.33 -15.19 -5.83
C ALA A 49 13.74 -13.80 -6.10
N VAL A 50 14.15 -12.78 -5.32
CA VAL A 50 13.75 -11.38 -5.56
C VAL A 50 14.31 -10.87 -6.88
N ALA A 51 15.59 -11.14 -7.18
CA ALA A 51 16.22 -10.75 -8.44
C ALA A 51 15.50 -11.38 -9.65
N PHE A 52 15.14 -12.65 -9.55
CA PHE A 52 14.38 -13.35 -10.58
C PHE A 52 12.99 -12.72 -10.81
N GLY A 53 12.31 -12.33 -9.73
CA GLY A 53 11.05 -11.58 -9.82
C GLY A 53 11.20 -10.23 -10.53
N ILE A 54 12.29 -9.50 -10.25
CA ILE A 54 12.61 -8.23 -10.93
C ILE A 54 12.89 -8.47 -12.42
N LEU A 55 13.64 -9.50 -12.78
CA LEU A 55 13.93 -9.84 -14.17
C LEU A 55 12.66 -10.18 -14.95
N ILE A 56 11.74 -10.96 -14.36
CA ILE A 56 10.44 -11.25 -14.97
C ILE A 56 9.65 -9.95 -15.15
N ALA A 57 9.59 -9.08 -14.14
CA ALA A 57 8.87 -7.82 -14.22
C ALA A 57 9.42 -6.91 -15.34
N ILE A 58 10.74 -6.83 -15.49
CA ILE A 58 11.39 -6.10 -16.58
C ILE A 58 11.07 -6.75 -17.93
N GLY A 59 11.14 -8.08 -18.02
CA GLY A 59 10.81 -8.81 -19.26
C GLY A 59 9.37 -8.54 -19.70
N VAL A 60 8.40 -8.63 -18.79
CA VAL A 60 6.99 -8.30 -19.07
C VAL A 60 6.83 -6.84 -19.46
N ALA A 61 7.51 -5.91 -18.78
CA ALA A 61 7.47 -4.49 -19.13
C ALA A 61 7.98 -4.22 -20.55
N CYS A 62 9.04 -4.90 -20.99
CA CYS A 62 9.56 -4.83 -22.35
C CYS A 62 8.59 -5.42 -23.39
N CYS A 63 7.78 -6.42 -23.03
CA CYS A 63 6.78 -7.01 -23.92
C CYS A 63 5.50 -6.16 -24.05
N LEU A 64 5.25 -5.24 -23.12
CA LEU A 64 4.11 -4.34 -23.20
C LEU A 64 4.41 -3.20 -24.19
N PRO A 65 3.45 -2.82 -25.05
CA PRO A 65 3.61 -1.70 -25.97
C PRO A 65 3.89 -0.43 -25.15
N SER A 66 5.14 0.01 -25.20
CA SER A 66 5.60 1.20 -24.48
C SER A 66 5.12 2.43 -25.22
N SER A 67 4.28 3.24 -24.58
CA SER A 67 4.07 4.61 -25.04
C SER A 67 5.35 5.38 -24.71
N THR A 68 6.25 5.49 -25.69
CA THR A 68 7.47 6.30 -25.59
C THR A 68 7.10 7.77 -25.57
N GLN A 69 6.61 8.26 -24.43
CA GLN A 69 6.68 9.67 -24.13
C GLN A 69 8.14 9.98 -23.76
N ALA A 70 8.72 10.99 -24.42
CA ALA A 70 10.01 11.51 -24.00
C ALA A 70 9.91 11.90 -22.53
N LEU A 71 10.77 11.31 -21.69
CA LEU A 71 10.86 11.71 -20.30
C LEU A 71 11.29 13.19 -20.28
N PRO A 72 10.50 14.11 -19.69
CA PRO A 72 10.91 15.49 -19.58
C PRO A 72 12.22 15.57 -18.80
N ALA A 73 13.05 16.57 -19.11
CA ALA A 73 14.29 16.80 -18.39
C ALA A 73 13.98 17.05 -16.89
N PHE A 74 14.34 16.10 -16.04
CA PHE A 74 14.08 16.18 -14.61
C PHE A 74 15.10 17.09 -13.92
N SER A 75 14.66 18.26 -13.46
CA SER A 75 15.46 19.19 -12.66
C SER A 75 14.89 19.29 -11.25
N PHE A 76 15.56 18.65 -10.28
CA PHE A 76 15.09 18.57 -8.91
C PHE A 76 14.85 19.95 -8.26
N LYS A 77 15.77 20.90 -8.46
CA LYS A 77 15.66 22.25 -7.88
C LYS A 77 14.49 23.03 -8.47
N GLU A 78 14.28 22.90 -9.77
CA GLU A 78 13.25 23.64 -10.50
C GLU A 78 11.85 23.14 -10.14
N GLN A 79 11.66 21.82 -10.09
CA GLN A 79 10.40 21.22 -9.67
C GLN A 79 10.09 21.48 -8.19
N LEU A 80 11.11 21.49 -7.32
CA LEU A 80 10.90 21.79 -5.91
C LEU A 80 10.54 23.27 -5.68
N ASN A 81 11.08 24.18 -6.49
CA ASN A 81 10.67 25.59 -6.47
C ASN A 81 9.24 25.78 -7.01
N HIS A 82 8.80 24.94 -7.95
CA HIS A 82 7.45 24.96 -8.50
C HIS A 82 6.40 24.39 -7.54
N ASP A 83 6.70 23.28 -6.85
CA ASP A 83 5.83 22.65 -5.84
C ASP A 83 6.56 22.51 -4.49
N PRO A 84 6.71 23.60 -3.71
CA PRO A 84 7.33 23.54 -2.38
C PRO A 84 6.51 22.72 -1.38
N ALA A 85 5.20 22.56 -1.62
CA ALA A 85 4.32 21.73 -0.80
C ALA A 85 4.65 20.23 -0.92
N ALA A 86 5.40 19.82 -1.95
CA ALA A 86 5.88 18.45 -2.11
C ALA A 86 6.73 17.98 -0.92
N LEU A 87 7.57 18.86 -0.35
CA LEU A 87 8.36 18.53 0.84
C LEU A 87 7.48 18.30 2.06
N LEU A 88 6.48 19.15 2.28
CA LEU A 88 5.58 19.04 3.43
C LEU A 88 4.73 17.77 3.33
N ASP A 89 4.20 17.45 2.15
CA ASP A 89 3.45 16.22 1.89
C ASP A 89 4.32 14.98 2.04
N ALA A 90 5.54 15.00 1.50
CA ALA A 90 6.49 13.89 1.67
C ALA A 90 6.86 13.69 3.14
N LEU A 91 7.12 14.78 3.88
CA LEU A 91 7.44 14.75 5.30
C LEU A 91 6.27 14.19 6.12
N PHE A 92 5.06 14.68 5.84
CA PHE A 92 3.84 14.19 6.47
C PHE A 92 3.64 12.69 6.21
N TYR A 93 3.71 12.27 4.94
CA TYR A 93 3.56 10.87 4.54
C TYR A 93 4.61 9.96 5.20
N GLY A 94 5.89 10.39 5.20
CA GLY A 94 6.99 9.68 5.85
C GLY A 94 6.82 9.58 7.37
N ALA A 95 6.39 10.66 8.03
CA ALA A 95 6.15 10.70 9.48
C ALA A 95 4.98 9.80 9.90
N ILE A 96 3.87 9.81 9.17
CA ILE A 96 2.72 8.95 9.46
C ILE A 96 3.08 7.48 9.27
N LEU A 97 3.83 7.12 8.23
CA LEU A 97 4.25 5.73 8.03
C LEU A 97 5.34 5.28 9.01
N PHE A 98 6.21 6.19 9.45
CA PHE A 98 7.10 5.94 10.58
C PHE A 98 6.30 5.60 11.83
N PHE A 99 5.30 6.43 12.15
CA PHE A 99 4.42 6.22 13.30
C PHE A 99 3.62 4.91 13.18
N ALA A 100 3.16 4.55 11.98
CA ALA A 100 2.48 3.29 11.71
C ALA A 100 3.36 2.08 12.07
N VAL A 101 4.63 2.09 11.64
CA VAL A 101 5.59 1.03 11.99
C VAL A 101 5.85 1.00 13.49
N TYR A 102 6.05 2.17 14.11
CA TYR A 102 6.27 2.29 15.55
C TYR A 102 5.10 1.73 16.37
N LEU A 103 3.86 2.07 16.00
CA LEU A 103 2.66 1.54 16.63
C LEU A 103 2.59 0.02 16.49
N SER A 104 2.90 -0.47 15.29
CA SER A 104 2.85 -1.89 14.98
C SER A 104 3.85 -2.71 15.81
N GLN A 105 5.05 -2.17 16.02
CA GLN A 105 6.06 -2.77 16.89
C GLN A 105 5.65 -2.71 18.36
N SER A 106 5.09 -1.59 18.81
CA SER A 106 4.65 -1.40 20.20
C SER A 106 3.54 -2.40 20.60
N PHE A 107 2.62 -2.70 19.68
CA PHE A 107 1.57 -3.70 19.88
C PHE A 107 2.03 -5.15 19.68
N HIS A 108 3.33 -5.41 19.44
CA HIS A 108 3.89 -6.74 19.24
C HIS A 108 3.13 -7.58 18.19
N LEU A 109 2.67 -6.94 17.11
CA LEU A 109 1.94 -7.62 16.05
C LEU A 109 2.91 -8.54 15.28
N HIS A 110 2.64 -9.84 15.23
CA HIS A 110 3.49 -10.84 14.54
C HIS A 110 3.57 -10.67 13.01
N ASN A 111 2.82 -9.72 12.43
CA ASN A 111 2.87 -9.34 11.02
C ASN A 111 2.72 -7.81 10.86
N PRO A 112 3.74 -7.02 11.23
CA PRO A 112 3.59 -5.59 11.48
C PRO A 112 3.42 -4.75 10.19
N TYR A 113 3.78 -5.30 9.04
CA TYR A 113 3.72 -4.57 7.78
C TYR A 113 2.29 -4.26 7.32
N TRP A 114 1.27 -5.06 7.70
CA TRP A 114 -0.12 -4.83 7.26
C TRP A 114 -0.72 -3.53 7.76
N LEU A 115 -0.31 -3.07 8.95
CA LEU A 115 -0.70 -1.78 9.49
C LEU A 115 -0.17 -0.66 8.60
N THR A 116 1.12 -0.71 8.31
CA THR A 116 1.81 0.27 7.46
C THR A 116 1.26 0.28 6.02
N VAL A 117 1.06 -0.90 5.43
CA VAL A 117 0.50 -1.05 4.08
C VAL A 117 -0.94 -0.53 4.02
N SER A 118 -1.75 -0.77 5.05
CA SER A 118 -3.13 -0.28 5.07
C SER A 118 -3.18 1.24 5.24
N CYS A 119 -2.33 1.81 6.10
CA CYS A 119 -2.17 3.26 6.22
C CYS A 119 -1.75 3.90 4.89
N ALA A 120 -0.74 3.35 4.22
CA ALA A 120 -0.28 3.82 2.90
C ALA A 120 -1.36 3.67 1.81
N ALA A 121 -2.22 2.65 1.89
CA ALA A 121 -3.30 2.45 0.95
C ALA A 121 -4.40 3.52 1.04
N ILE A 122 -4.71 3.99 2.26
CA ILE A 122 -5.71 5.07 2.45
C ILE A 122 -5.14 6.41 2.00
N LEU A 123 -3.89 6.72 2.34
CA LEU A 123 -3.20 7.96 1.98
C LEU A 123 -2.95 8.13 0.46
N GLN A 124 -3.25 7.11 -0.35
CA GLN A 124 -3.23 7.21 -1.80
C GLN A 124 -4.47 7.88 -2.41
N GLY A 125 -5.55 8.14 -1.65
CA GLY A 125 -6.71 8.85 -2.20
C GLY A 125 -6.35 10.29 -2.61
N ASP A 126 -7.10 10.86 -3.55
CA ASP A 126 -6.94 12.28 -3.94
C ASP A 126 -7.62 13.20 -2.94
N ASN A 127 -8.86 12.89 -2.59
CA ASN A 127 -9.68 13.69 -1.69
C ASN A 127 -10.09 12.91 -0.45
N LEU A 128 -10.37 13.62 0.64
CA LEU A 128 -10.86 13.03 1.89
C LEU A 128 -12.12 12.16 1.67
N ARG A 129 -13.04 12.59 0.79
CA ARG A 129 -14.23 11.79 0.43
C ARG A 129 -13.86 10.46 -0.25
N HIS A 130 -12.90 10.49 -1.18
CA HIS A 130 -12.40 9.28 -1.84
C HIS A 130 -11.64 8.37 -0.86
N MET A 131 -10.84 8.94 0.04
CA MET A 131 -10.14 8.19 1.09
C MET A 131 -11.13 7.51 2.05
N LEU A 132 -12.20 8.21 2.46
CA LEU A 132 -13.28 7.67 3.28
C LEU A 132 -14.02 6.51 2.59
N ALA A 133 -14.44 6.70 1.34
CA ALA A 133 -15.11 5.65 0.58
C ALA A 133 -14.20 4.42 0.43
N ARG A 134 -12.93 4.63 0.09
CA ARG A 134 -11.91 3.59 -0.03
C ARG A 134 -11.67 2.87 1.29
N ASN A 135 -11.68 3.60 2.40
CA ASN A 135 -11.53 3.04 3.75
C ASN A 135 -12.68 2.09 4.09
N ASN A 136 -13.93 2.51 3.85
CA ASN A 136 -15.11 1.69 4.12
C ASN A 136 -15.11 0.43 3.25
N GLN A 137 -14.81 0.58 1.95
CA GLN A 137 -14.69 -0.54 1.03
C GLN A 137 -13.59 -1.52 1.40
N ARG A 138 -12.47 -1.02 1.95
CA ARG A 138 -11.35 -1.84 2.42
C ARG A 138 -11.72 -2.61 3.68
N ILE A 139 -12.24 -1.94 4.71
CA ILE A 139 -12.64 -2.60 5.96
C ILE A 139 -13.71 -3.65 5.68
N PHE A 140 -14.75 -3.31 4.93
CA PHE A 140 -15.83 -4.23 4.60
C PHE A 140 -15.35 -5.40 3.73
N GLY A 141 -14.68 -5.10 2.61
CA GLY A 141 -14.16 -6.11 1.68
C GLY A 141 -13.18 -7.06 2.37
N THR A 142 -12.25 -6.53 3.17
CA THR A 142 -11.32 -7.35 3.94
C THR A 142 -12.05 -8.19 4.98
N THR A 143 -12.99 -7.64 5.74
CA THR A 143 -13.68 -8.41 6.81
C THR A 143 -14.38 -9.63 6.23
N ILE A 144 -15.11 -9.47 5.13
CA ILE A 144 -15.75 -10.60 4.46
C ILE A 144 -14.70 -11.53 3.83
N GLY A 145 -13.66 -10.97 3.21
CA GLY A 145 -12.55 -11.74 2.66
C GLY A 145 -11.81 -12.59 3.71
N LEU A 146 -11.72 -12.12 4.97
CA LEU A 146 -11.15 -12.87 6.09
C LEU A 146 -12.05 -14.03 6.51
N ILE A 147 -13.37 -13.85 6.52
CA ILE A 147 -14.32 -14.93 6.83
C ILE A 147 -14.18 -16.05 5.78
N ILE A 148 -14.13 -15.69 4.50
CA ILE A 148 -13.95 -16.65 3.41
C ILE A 148 -12.57 -17.30 3.48
N ALA A 149 -11.52 -16.52 3.74
CA ALA A 149 -10.18 -17.08 3.92
C ALA A 149 -10.15 -18.09 5.07
N ALA A 150 -10.78 -17.78 6.21
CA ALA A 150 -10.85 -18.67 7.35
C ALA A 150 -11.58 -19.98 6.98
N LEU A 151 -12.68 -19.89 6.25
CA LEU A 151 -13.42 -21.06 5.77
C LEU A 151 -12.59 -21.89 4.78
N LEU A 152 -11.99 -21.27 3.77
CA LEU A 152 -11.17 -21.96 2.77
C LEU A 152 -9.94 -22.62 3.38
N LEU A 153 -9.27 -21.93 4.31
CA LEU A 153 -8.07 -22.44 4.97
C LEU A 153 -8.39 -23.48 6.06
N SER A 154 -9.64 -23.57 6.53
CA SER A 154 -10.08 -24.64 7.43
C SER A 154 -10.25 -25.98 6.73
N LEU A 155 -10.37 -25.97 5.40
CA LEU A 155 -10.44 -27.18 4.59
C LEU A 155 -9.02 -27.72 4.35
N PRO A 156 -8.80 -29.05 4.40
CA PRO A 156 -7.52 -29.66 4.05
C PRO A 156 -7.30 -29.62 2.54
N LEU A 157 -6.97 -28.44 2.02
CA LEU A 157 -6.74 -28.22 0.59
C LEU A 157 -5.33 -28.69 0.20
N PRO A 158 -5.18 -29.49 -0.86
CA PRO A 158 -3.86 -29.83 -1.38
C PRO A 158 -3.19 -28.60 -2.01
N THR A 159 -1.85 -28.57 -1.99
CA THR A 159 -1.05 -27.43 -2.44
C THR A 159 -1.39 -26.99 -3.86
N ILE A 160 -1.66 -27.94 -4.76
CA ILE A 160 -2.02 -27.64 -6.16
C ILE A 160 -3.33 -26.84 -6.26
N VAL A 161 -4.33 -27.17 -5.42
CA VAL A 161 -5.61 -26.47 -5.39
C VAL A 161 -5.45 -25.06 -4.83
N MET A 162 -4.61 -24.90 -3.81
CA MET A 162 -4.28 -23.58 -3.28
C MET A 162 -3.63 -22.67 -4.34
N ILE A 163 -2.68 -23.19 -5.13
CA ILE A 163 -2.02 -22.44 -6.21
C ILE A 163 -3.04 -22.01 -7.28
N LEU A 164 -3.93 -22.91 -7.69
CA LEU A 164 -4.98 -22.60 -8.67
C LEU A 164 -5.93 -21.52 -8.16
N MET A 165 -6.36 -21.61 -6.91
CA MET A 165 -7.21 -20.60 -6.28
C MET A 165 -6.51 -19.24 -6.14
N ILE A 166 -5.24 -19.21 -5.72
CA ILE A 166 -4.43 -17.99 -5.67
C ILE A 166 -4.39 -17.33 -7.05
N THR A 167 -4.14 -18.13 -8.10
CA THR A 167 -4.07 -17.64 -9.48
C THR A 167 -5.43 -17.06 -9.92
N LEU A 168 -6.53 -17.77 -9.64
CA LEU A 168 -7.88 -17.30 -9.95
C LEU A 168 -8.21 -15.99 -9.22
N PHE A 169 -7.89 -15.90 -7.93
CA PHE A 169 -8.10 -14.69 -7.15
C PHE A 169 -7.22 -13.54 -7.65
N PHE A 170 -5.97 -13.80 -8.03
CA PHE A 170 -5.09 -12.78 -8.59
C PHE A 170 -5.68 -12.16 -9.87
N VAL A 171 -6.13 -12.99 -10.81
CA VAL A 171 -6.79 -12.52 -12.05
C VAL A 171 -8.04 -11.70 -11.73
N THR A 172 -8.84 -12.18 -10.77
CA THR A 172 -10.05 -11.49 -10.33
C THR A 172 -9.73 -10.12 -9.71
N VAL A 173 -8.72 -10.06 -8.83
CA VAL A 173 -8.27 -8.81 -8.20
C VAL A 173 -7.84 -7.80 -9.25
N GLU A 174 -6.98 -8.19 -10.20
CA GLU A 174 -6.50 -7.30 -11.27
C GLU A 174 -7.64 -6.79 -12.16
N PHE A 175 -8.64 -7.65 -12.44
CA PHE A 175 -9.81 -7.23 -13.21
C PHE A 175 -10.68 -6.22 -12.46
N PHE A 176 -10.88 -6.43 -11.15
CA PHE A 176 -11.76 -5.59 -10.33
C PHE A 176 -11.08 -4.38 -9.72
N VAL A 177 -9.75 -4.31 -9.61
CA VAL A 177 -9.04 -3.20 -8.94
C VAL A 177 -9.35 -1.85 -9.56
N LYS A 178 -9.58 -1.82 -10.88
CA LYS A 178 -9.96 -0.61 -11.62
C LYS A 178 -11.47 -0.33 -11.62
N ARG A 179 -12.31 -1.33 -11.37
CA ARG A 179 -13.78 -1.25 -11.50
C ARG A 179 -14.50 -1.09 -10.16
N ASN A 180 -14.14 -1.92 -9.18
CA ASN A 180 -14.73 -1.91 -7.85
C ASN A 180 -13.70 -2.34 -6.82
N TYR A 181 -13.19 -1.35 -6.09
CA TYR A 181 -12.14 -1.54 -5.10
C TYR A 181 -12.58 -2.42 -3.92
N ALA A 182 -13.88 -2.44 -3.57
CA ALA A 182 -14.40 -3.34 -2.53
C ALA A 182 -14.26 -4.81 -2.91
N VAL A 183 -14.64 -5.14 -4.15
CA VAL A 183 -14.54 -6.50 -4.70
C VAL A 183 -13.07 -6.92 -4.84
N ALA A 184 -12.20 -5.99 -5.25
CA ALA A 184 -10.77 -6.24 -5.30
C ALA A 184 -10.18 -6.56 -3.92
N ASN A 185 -10.50 -5.78 -2.87
CA ASN A 185 -10.01 -6.06 -1.52
C ASN A 185 -10.57 -7.37 -0.94
N PHE A 186 -11.81 -7.69 -1.30
CA PHE A 186 -12.47 -8.93 -0.92
C PHE A 186 -11.71 -10.16 -1.41
N PHE A 187 -11.31 -10.21 -2.69
CA PHE A 187 -10.52 -11.32 -3.22
C PHE A 187 -9.02 -11.25 -2.89
N SER A 188 -8.48 -10.05 -2.70
CA SER A 188 -7.07 -9.85 -2.34
C SER A 188 -6.73 -10.43 -0.97
N THR A 189 -7.69 -10.40 -0.04
CA THR A 189 -7.50 -10.89 1.33
C THR A 189 -7.28 -12.42 1.41
N PRO A 190 -8.18 -13.29 0.90
CA PRO A 190 -7.96 -14.73 0.89
C PRO A 190 -6.74 -15.11 0.04
N MET A 191 -6.53 -14.47 -1.12
CA MET A 191 -5.33 -14.68 -1.94
C MET A 191 -4.05 -14.50 -1.12
N ALA A 192 -3.94 -13.37 -0.41
CA ALA A 192 -2.75 -13.05 0.35
C ALA A 192 -2.59 -13.92 1.61
N LEU A 193 -3.67 -14.40 2.22
CA LEU A 193 -3.60 -15.33 3.34
C LEU A 193 -3.19 -16.74 2.89
N MET A 194 -3.69 -17.22 1.75
CA MET A 194 -3.25 -18.48 1.15
C MET A 194 -1.77 -18.44 0.78
N LEU A 195 -1.31 -17.33 0.18
CA LEU A 195 0.10 -17.12 -0.13
C LEU A 195 0.96 -17.14 1.14
N ALA A 196 0.51 -16.45 2.20
CA ALA A 196 1.20 -16.44 3.49
C ALA A 196 1.30 -17.84 4.10
N MET A 197 0.22 -18.65 4.04
CA MET A 197 0.21 -20.02 4.56
C MET A 197 1.12 -20.96 3.77
N LEU A 198 1.24 -20.76 2.45
CA LEU A 198 2.19 -21.47 1.60
C LEU A 198 3.65 -21.09 1.92
N ALA A 199 3.90 -19.80 2.15
CA ALA A 199 5.25 -19.28 2.40
C ALA A 199 5.75 -19.60 3.81
N LYS A 200 4.87 -19.55 4.81
CA LYS A 200 5.14 -19.92 6.20
C LYS A 200 3.94 -20.70 6.72
N GLN A 201 4.11 -21.96 7.11
CA GLN A 201 3.08 -22.70 7.83
C GLN A 201 2.85 -22.06 9.20
N GLN A 202 1.97 -21.06 9.25
CA GLN A 202 1.59 -20.35 10.46
C GLN A 202 0.21 -20.81 10.95
N TYR A 203 -0.02 -20.66 12.25
CA TYR A 203 -1.36 -20.87 12.81
C TYR A 203 -2.37 -19.92 12.18
N LEU A 204 -3.43 -20.50 11.61
CA LEU A 204 -4.47 -19.81 10.85
C LEU A 204 -5.15 -18.70 11.67
N TYR A 205 -5.49 -18.99 12.92
CA TYR A 205 -6.17 -18.05 13.82
C TYR A 205 -5.35 -16.78 14.06
N SER A 206 -4.06 -16.94 14.38
CA SER A 206 -3.18 -15.80 14.64
C SER A 206 -2.97 -14.98 13.36
N LEU A 207 -2.82 -15.64 12.21
CA LEU A 207 -2.67 -14.97 10.92
C LEU A 207 -3.89 -14.08 10.58
N VAL A 208 -5.12 -14.59 10.76
CA VAL A 208 -6.36 -13.84 10.52
C VAL A 208 -6.50 -12.67 11.51
N GLN A 209 -6.22 -12.90 12.80
CA GLN A 209 -6.32 -11.85 13.82
C GLN A 209 -5.34 -10.70 13.58
N TYR A 210 -4.06 -10.99 13.31
CA TYR A 210 -3.07 -9.96 13.01
C TYR A 210 -3.38 -9.22 11.71
N ARG A 211 -3.95 -9.91 10.73
CA ARG A 211 -4.40 -9.30 9.47
C ARG A 211 -5.54 -8.32 9.71
N PHE A 212 -6.55 -8.71 10.49
CA PHE A 212 -7.68 -7.85 10.85
C PHE A 212 -7.20 -6.61 11.61
N LEU A 213 -6.41 -6.80 12.67
CA LEU A 213 -5.88 -5.70 13.48
C LEU A 213 -5.01 -4.75 12.66
N GLY A 214 -4.11 -5.28 11.83
CA GLY A 214 -3.28 -4.47 10.95
C GLY A 214 -4.11 -3.63 9.99
N ILE A 215 -5.15 -4.20 9.39
CA ILE A 215 -5.99 -3.47 8.45
C ILE A 215 -6.83 -2.41 9.16
N VAL A 216 -7.51 -2.75 10.26
CA VAL A 216 -8.33 -1.79 11.01
C VAL A 216 -7.49 -0.64 11.56
N LEU A 217 -6.41 -0.94 12.29
CA LEU A 217 -5.56 0.10 12.89
C LEU A 217 -4.87 0.95 11.82
N GLY A 218 -4.38 0.33 10.73
CA GLY A 218 -3.74 1.04 9.64
C GLY A 218 -4.73 1.92 8.86
N SER A 219 -5.95 1.42 8.63
CA SER A 219 -7.05 2.17 8.02
C SER A 219 -7.45 3.39 8.85
N LEU A 220 -7.64 3.20 10.16
CA LEU A 220 -7.98 4.28 11.09
C LEU A 220 -6.86 5.33 11.15
N LEU A 221 -5.60 4.90 11.26
CA LEU A 221 -4.46 5.81 11.28
C LEU A 221 -4.33 6.60 9.97
N GLY A 222 -4.49 5.94 8.83
CA GLY A 222 -4.46 6.59 7.52
C GLY A 222 -5.59 7.61 7.34
N LEU A 223 -6.78 7.28 7.84
CA LEU A 223 -7.92 8.20 7.79
C LEU A 223 -7.75 9.40 8.74
N LEU A 224 -7.25 9.17 9.95
CA LEU A 224 -6.92 10.24 10.90
C LEU A 224 -5.85 11.18 10.32
N ALA A 225 -4.83 10.62 9.69
CA ALA A 225 -3.80 11.39 8.99
C ALA A 225 -4.39 12.23 7.84
N ALA A 226 -5.24 11.64 7.00
CA ALA A 226 -5.93 12.38 5.95
C ALA A 226 -6.78 13.54 6.48
N TRP A 227 -7.53 13.29 7.56
CA TRP A 227 -8.34 14.31 8.21
C TRP A 227 -7.49 15.42 8.82
N LEU A 228 -6.38 15.07 9.48
CA LEU A 228 -5.41 16.00 10.04
C LEU A 228 -4.84 16.91 8.95
N MET A 229 -4.35 16.33 7.85
CA MET A 229 -3.80 17.09 6.72
C MET A 229 -4.83 18.06 6.14
N THR A 230 -6.06 17.59 5.90
CA THR A 230 -7.14 18.44 5.37
C THR A 230 -7.53 19.56 6.34
N THR A 231 -7.44 19.32 7.65
CA THR A 231 -7.78 20.30 8.67
C THR A 231 -6.68 21.35 8.84
N VAL A 232 -5.41 20.92 8.82
CA VAL A 232 -4.25 21.81 8.85
C VAL A 232 -4.25 22.72 7.62
N LEU A 233 -4.51 22.17 6.42
CA LEU A 233 -4.61 22.97 5.20
C LEU A 233 -5.76 23.98 5.26
N ARG A 234 -6.94 23.57 5.74
CA ARG A 234 -8.08 24.49 5.93
C ARG A 234 -7.76 25.61 6.91
N PHE A 235 -7.10 25.29 8.02
CA PHE A 235 -6.70 26.29 9.02
C PHE A 235 -5.64 27.24 8.45
N TYR A 236 -4.67 26.71 7.72
CA TYR A 236 -3.63 27.49 7.04
C TYR A 236 -4.24 28.45 6.00
N ASN A 237 -5.10 27.96 5.12
CA ASN A 237 -5.79 28.81 4.12
C ASN A 237 -6.65 29.88 4.79
N ARG A 238 -7.31 29.56 5.92
CA ARG A 238 -8.11 30.53 6.68
C ARG A 238 -7.24 31.58 7.38
N ALA A 239 -6.07 31.21 7.87
CA ALA A 239 -5.15 32.11 8.55
C ALA A 239 -4.45 33.08 7.58
N PHE A 240 -4.18 32.65 6.34
CA PHE A 240 -3.44 33.44 5.35
C PHE A 240 -4.29 34.03 4.22
N HIS A 241 -5.63 33.88 4.27
CA HIS A 241 -6.58 34.39 3.26
C HIS A 241 -6.25 34.01 1.80
N LEU A 242 -5.51 32.93 1.58
CA LEU A 242 -5.21 32.41 0.25
C LEU A 242 -6.47 31.68 -0.26
N HIS A 243 -7.18 32.31 -1.21
CA HIS A 243 -8.29 31.70 -1.95
C HIS A 243 -7.76 30.66 -2.95
N GLU A 244 -7.14 29.59 -2.47
CA GLU A 244 -7.03 28.35 -3.26
C GLU A 244 -8.03 27.34 -2.69
N THR A 245 -9.26 27.46 -3.18
CA THR A 245 -10.30 26.43 -3.09
C THR A 245 -10.09 25.45 -4.23
N PHE A 246 -9.99 24.15 -3.92
CA PHE A 246 -10.04 23.04 -4.88
C PHE A 246 -11.44 22.87 -5.55
N GLU A 247 -12.19 23.95 -5.69
CA GLU A 247 -13.38 24.02 -6.53
C GLU A 247 -12.96 24.72 -7.82
N GLN A 248 -12.24 23.98 -8.66
CA GLN A 248 -12.13 24.35 -10.07
C GLN A 248 -13.18 23.52 -10.81
N ASP A 249 -14.08 24.26 -11.45
CA ASP A 249 -15.37 23.89 -12.01
C ASP A 249 -15.43 22.54 -12.74
N SER A 250 -16.42 21.73 -12.37
CA SER A 250 -16.99 20.71 -13.24
C SER A 250 -18.27 21.27 -13.85
N ASP A 251 -18.13 21.90 -15.01
CA ASP A 251 -19.18 21.95 -16.04
C ASP A 251 -18.87 20.90 -17.12
#